data_AF-A0A3C1KJL0-F1
#
_entry.id   AF-A0A3C1KJL0-F1
#
_cell.length_a   1.000
_cell.length_b   1.000
_cell.length_c   1.000
_cell.angle_alpha   90.00
_cell.angle_beta   90.00
_cell.angle_gamma   90.00
#
_symmetry.space_group_name_H-M   'P 1'
#
loop_
_entity.id
_entity.type
_entity.pdbx_description
1 polymer ?
#
loop_
_entity_poly.entity_id
_entity_poly.type
_entity_poly.pdbx_seq_one_letter_code
_entity_poly.pdbx_strand_id
1 'polypeptide(L)'
;GQGVVTGMVTLVAEELEVHPERIGYAMAPVHSAFADPEMRLQITGGSASIRVYHEILRQVGATARETLVAAAMQQSGLDRASLEARDGRVRSTDGAVDLAYADLVAIARALPVASDVALKPANQWQWIGHYDQRVDAQAKTDGSARFGMDASPDGCLTAVLLRCPWFDGAIESFNAEQALEHPGVVAVFATEHGVAVVA
;
A
#
# COMPACT_ATOMS: atom_id res chain seq x y z
N GLY A 1 1.65 -0.63 -13.48
CA GLY A 1 1.74 -2.04 -13.91
C GLY A 1 0.73 -2.87 -13.14
N GLN A 2 0.34 -4.02 -13.68
CA GLN A 2 -0.50 -4.98 -12.96
C GLN A 2 0.36 -5.68 -11.90
N GLY A 3 -0.02 -5.63 -10.61
CA GLY A 3 0.74 -6.29 -9.53
C GLY A 3 1.57 -5.37 -8.63
N VAL A 4 1.26 -4.07 -8.61
CA VAL A 4 1.96 -3.11 -7.74
C VAL A 4 1.93 -3.48 -6.26
N VAL A 5 0.79 -3.98 -5.76
CA VAL A 5 0.65 -4.42 -4.36
C VAL A 5 1.62 -5.54 -4.05
N THR A 6 1.64 -6.58 -4.89
CA THR A 6 2.62 -7.67 -4.78
C THR A 6 4.05 -7.14 -4.80
N GLY A 7 4.39 -6.27 -5.76
CA GLY A 7 5.73 -5.70 -5.85
C GLY A 7 6.14 -4.95 -4.58
N MET A 8 5.27 -4.08 -4.04
CA MET A 8 5.55 -3.33 -2.82
C MET A 8 5.68 -4.24 -1.59
N VAL A 9 4.83 -5.27 -1.47
CA VAL A 9 4.94 -6.28 -0.40
C VAL A 9 6.25 -7.06 -0.52
N THR A 10 6.61 -7.50 -1.72
CA THR A 10 7.86 -8.24 -1.98
C THR A 10 9.10 -7.45 -1.58
N LEU A 11 9.12 -6.13 -1.79
CA LEU A 11 10.25 -5.27 -1.39
C LEU A 11 10.45 -5.26 0.13
N VAL A 12 9.35 -5.17 0.90
CA VAL A 12 9.41 -5.22 2.37
C VAL A 12 9.78 -6.63 2.83
N ALA A 13 9.14 -7.65 2.27
CA ALA A 13 9.37 -9.06 2.57
C ALA A 13 10.84 -9.47 2.43
N GLU A 14 11.47 -9.06 1.33
CA GLU A 14 12.86 -9.36 1.01
C GLU A 14 13.81 -8.93 2.11
N GLU A 15 13.64 -7.71 2.58
CA GLU A 15 14.52 -7.13 3.58
C GLU A 15 14.12 -7.49 5.00
N LEU A 16 12.83 -7.72 5.26
CA LEU A 16 12.35 -8.16 6.56
C LEU A 16 12.65 -9.65 6.84
N GLU A 17 13.06 -10.41 5.83
CA GLU A 17 13.28 -11.86 5.88
C GLU A 17 11.99 -12.61 6.26
N VAL A 18 10.87 -12.24 5.63
CA VAL A 18 9.54 -12.83 5.87
C VAL A 18 8.92 -13.21 4.54
N HIS A 19 8.27 -14.37 4.45
CA HIS A 19 7.54 -14.76 3.24
C HIS A 19 6.46 -13.72 2.87
N PRO A 20 6.33 -13.27 1.61
CA PRO A 20 5.40 -12.22 1.19
C PRO A 20 3.95 -12.43 1.62
N GLU A 21 3.45 -13.68 1.62
CA GLU A 21 2.08 -14.01 2.05
C GLU A 21 1.80 -13.71 3.53
N ARG A 22 2.85 -13.61 4.36
CA ARG A 22 2.73 -13.27 5.79
C ARG A 22 2.62 -11.76 6.01
N ILE A 23 2.70 -10.94 4.96
CA ILE A 23 2.61 -9.49 5.03
C ILE A 23 1.24 -9.04 4.52
N GLY A 24 0.43 -8.51 5.43
CA GLY A 24 -0.81 -7.83 5.08
C GLY A 24 -0.56 -6.46 4.46
N TYR A 25 -1.50 -6.00 3.64
CA TYR A 25 -1.49 -4.66 3.07
C TYR A 25 -2.87 -4.00 3.22
N ALA A 26 -2.90 -2.67 3.15
CA ALA A 26 -4.12 -1.89 3.09
C ALA A 26 -3.93 -0.71 2.13
N MET A 27 -5.02 -0.27 1.50
CA MET A 27 -4.99 0.96 0.70
C MET A 27 -4.93 2.16 1.63
N ALA A 28 -3.99 3.07 1.38
CA ALA A 28 -3.82 4.26 2.20
C ALA A 28 -5.05 5.18 2.08
N PRO A 29 -5.51 5.80 3.18
CA PRO A 29 -6.54 6.84 3.11
C PRO A 29 -6.03 8.08 2.36
N VAL A 30 -6.93 8.99 1.99
CA VAL A 30 -6.53 10.26 1.38
C VAL A 30 -5.82 11.12 2.42
N HIS A 31 -4.52 11.32 2.27
CA HIS A 31 -3.72 12.14 3.18
C HIS A 31 -2.40 12.58 2.52
N SER A 32 -1.92 13.79 2.84
CA SER A 32 -0.68 14.34 2.27
C SER A 32 0.57 13.53 2.62
N ALA A 33 0.55 12.79 3.74
CA ALA A 33 1.63 11.87 4.11
C ALA A 33 1.83 10.70 3.11
N PHE A 34 0.83 10.40 2.28
CA PHE A 34 0.90 9.38 1.24
C PHE A 34 1.12 9.97 -0.16
N ALA A 35 1.47 11.25 -0.25
CA ALA A 35 1.88 11.86 -1.50
C ALA A 35 3.15 11.18 -2.03
N ASP A 36 3.15 10.85 -3.31
CA ASP A 36 4.31 10.29 -3.99
C ASP A 36 5.50 11.28 -3.89
N PRO A 37 6.70 10.83 -3.49
CA PRO A 37 7.86 11.72 -3.33
C PRO A 37 8.27 12.50 -4.58
N GLU A 38 7.99 11.97 -5.76
CA GLU A 38 8.34 12.58 -7.04
C GLU A 38 7.20 13.47 -7.56
N MET A 39 5.97 12.96 -7.59
CA MET A 39 4.80 13.66 -8.13
C MET A 39 4.13 14.62 -7.13
N ARG A 40 4.44 14.51 -5.83
CA ARG A 40 3.90 15.32 -4.72
C ARG A 40 2.37 15.26 -4.58
N LEU A 41 1.74 14.27 -5.18
CA LEU A 41 0.31 13.99 -5.13
C LEU A 41 0.13 12.52 -4.73
N GLN A 42 -1.01 12.20 -4.11
CA GLN A 42 -1.39 10.81 -3.86
C GLN A 42 -1.93 10.20 -5.16
N ILE A 43 -1.02 9.88 -6.07
CA ILE A 43 -1.31 9.41 -7.41
C ILE A 43 -0.27 8.36 -7.82
N THR A 44 -0.65 7.47 -8.73
CA THR A 44 0.26 6.52 -9.35
C THR A 44 0.28 6.74 -10.85
N GLY A 45 1.47 6.87 -11.44
CA GLY A 45 1.70 7.04 -12.87
C GLY A 45 3.17 6.77 -13.21
N GLY A 46 3.50 6.51 -14.48
CA GLY A 46 4.90 6.35 -14.92
C GLY A 46 5.71 5.29 -14.15
N SER A 47 5.05 4.24 -13.65
CA SER A 47 5.63 3.20 -12.78
C SER A 47 6.23 3.71 -11.45
N ALA A 48 5.85 4.91 -11.00
CA ALA A 48 6.37 5.53 -9.78
C ALA A 48 6.24 4.65 -8.54
N SER A 49 5.14 3.91 -8.39
CA SER A 49 4.93 3.00 -7.25
C SER A 49 6.02 1.95 -7.05
N ILE A 50 6.75 1.56 -8.10
CA ILE A 50 7.92 0.69 -7.98
C ILE A 50 9.19 1.53 -8.07
N ARG A 51 9.35 2.35 -9.10
CA ARG A 51 10.60 3.10 -9.32
C ARG A 51 10.98 4.00 -8.13
N VAL A 52 10.01 4.69 -7.53
CA VAL A 52 10.22 5.62 -6.40
C VAL A 52 10.34 4.85 -5.08
N TYR A 53 9.45 3.87 -4.87
CA TYR A 53 9.36 3.17 -3.59
C TYR A 53 10.29 1.94 -3.47
N HIS A 54 10.99 1.56 -4.53
CA HIS A 54 11.88 0.39 -4.54
C HIS A 54 12.87 0.43 -3.37
N GLU A 55 13.63 1.51 -3.25
CA GLU A 55 14.63 1.66 -2.20
C GLU A 55 13.98 2.00 -0.86
N ILE A 56 12.97 2.87 -0.85
CA ILE A 56 12.27 3.31 0.37
C ILE A 56 11.69 2.12 1.13
N LEU A 57 10.94 1.24 0.46
CA LEU A 57 10.31 0.09 1.11
C LEU A 57 11.31 -0.98 1.54
N ARG A 58 12.39 -1.16 0.75
CA ARG A 58 13.50 -2.02 1.16
C ARG A 58 14.17 -1.48 2.43
N GLN A 59 14.40 -0.17 2.50
CA GLN A 59 14.96 0.46 3.70
C GLN A 59 14.04 0.27 4.90
N VAL A 60 12.73 0.39 4.73
CA VAL A 60 11.75 0.10 5.79
C VAL A 60 11.87 -1.35 6.28
N GLY A 61 11.89 -2.33 5.36
CA GLY A 61 12.03 -3.74 5.72
C GLY A 61 13.33 -4.05 6.45
N ALA A 62 14.46 -3.51 5.96
CA ALA A 62 15.78 -3.74 6.54
C ALA A 62 15.89 -3.09 7.93
N THR A 63 15.38 -1.87 8.05
CA THR A 63 15.34 -1.14 9.33
C THR A 63 14.51 -1.88 10.37
N ALA A 64 13.35 -2.41 9.98
CA ALA A 64 12.52 -3.22 10.86
C ALA A 64 13.24 -4.53 11.28
N ARG A 65 13.89 -5.22 10.33
CA ARG A 65 14.71 -6.41 10.62
C ARG A 65 15.80 -6.11 11.65
N GLU A 66 16.61 -5.08 11.44
CA GLU A 66 17.71 -4.76 12.37
C GLU A 66 17.19 -4.28 13.74
N THR A 67 16.05 -3.60 13.80
CA THR A 67 15.42 -3.22 15.08
C THR A 67 14.95 -4.47 15.85
N LEU A 68 14.43 -5.49 15.15
CA LEU A 68 14.07 -6.78 15.74
C LEU A 68 15.31 -7.58 16.17
N VAL A 69 16.39 -7.55 15.40
CA VAL A 69 17.65 -8.18 15.81
C VAL A 69 18.24 -7.50 17.05
N ALA A 70 18.18 -6.17 17.14
CA ALA A 70 18.59 -5.44 18.34
C ALA A 70 17.75 -5.84 19.57
N ALA A 71 16.44 -6.05 19.40
CA ALA A 71 15.58 -6.59 20.45
C ALA A 71 16.00 -8.02 20.87
N ALA A 72 16.37 -8.87 19.90
CA ALA A 72 16.87 -10.21 20.18
C ALA A 72 18.20 -10.19 20.92
N MET A 73 19.11 -9.26 20.58
CA MET A 73 20.35 -9.03 21.32
C MET A 73 20.05 -8.67 22.78
N GLN A 74 19.12 -7.73 23.02
CA GLN A 74 18.73 -7.34 24.38
C GLN A 74 18.10 -8.51 25.16
N GLN A 75 17.26 -9.33 24.52
CA GLN A 75 16.59 -10.44 25.18
C GLN A 75 17.52 -11.62 25.48
N SER A 76 18.44 -11.94 24.57
CA SER A 76 19.33 -13.10 24.68
C SER A 76 20.68 -12.80 25.32
N GLY A 77 21.11 -11.54 25.32
CA GLY A 77 22.47 -11.13 25.70
C GLY A 77 23.54 -11.47 24.65
N LEU A 78 23.16 -11.99 23.48
CA LEU A 78 24.07 -12.28 22.37
C LEU A 78 24.42 -11.02 21.58
N ASP A 79 25.58 -11.03 20.92
CA ASP A 79 25.99 -9.97 20.02
C ASP A 79 25.30 -10.09 18.65
N ARG A 80 25.35 -9.00 17.87
CA ARG A 80 24.74 -8.96 16.53
C ARG A 80 25.32 -10.03 15.59
N ALA A 81 26.62 -10.33 15.72
CA ALA A 81 27.34 -11.25 14.86
C ALA A 81 26.92 -12.71 15.08
N SER A 82 26.44 -13.03 16.28
CA SER A 82 25.92 -14.35 16.61
C SER A 82 24.47 -14.54 16.18
N LEU A 83 23.79 -13.53 15.65
CA LEU A 83 22.36 -13.57 15.34
C LEU A 83 22.09 -13.41 13.83
N GLU A 84 21.19 -14.24 13.31
CA GLU A 84 20.69 -14.20 11.94
C GLU A 84 19.18 -14.06 11.93
N ALA A 85 18.67 -13.12 11.13
CA ALA A 85 17.25 -12.97 10.85
C ALA A 85 16.87 -13.81 9.63
N ARG A 86 15.90 -14.71 9.79
CA ARG A 86 15.40 -15.56 8.69
C ARG A 86 13.97 -16.04 8.98
N ASP A 87 13.13 -16.01 7.96
CA ASP A 87 11.74 -16.51 8.00
C ASP A 87 10.90 -15.94 9.18
N GLY A 88 11.04 -14.65 9.45
CA GLY A 88 10.33 -13.95 10.52
C GLY A 88 10.78 -14.36 11.93
N ARG A 89 12.04 -14.78 12.06
CA ARG A 89 12.66 -15.22 13.32
C ARG A 89 14.09 -14.69 13.40
N VAL A 90 14.61 -14.55 14.61
CA VAL A 90 16.04 -14.28 14.87
C VAL A 90 16.62 -15.50 15.57
N ARG A 91 17.65 -16.10 14.97
CA ARG A 91 18.31 -17.31 15.44
C ARG A 91 19.77 -17.06 15.75
N SER A 92 20.31 -17.75 16.75
CA SER A 92 21.76 -17.75 16.95
C SER A 92 22.46 -18.70 15.99
N THR A 93 23.71 -18.42 15.65
CA THR A 93 24.54 -19.26 14.76
C THR A 93 24.82 -20.65 15.33
N ASP A 94 24.80 -20.80 16.65
CA ASP A 94 24.91 -22.08 17.36
C ASP A 94 23.56 -22.80 17.53
N GLY A 95 22.45 -22.16 17.14
CA GLY A 95 21.09 -22.68 17.24
C GLY A 95 20.49 -22.71 18.65
N ALA A 96 21.18 -22.20 19.67
CA ALA A 96 20.70 -22.19 21.05
C ALA A 96 19.53 -21.21 21.28
N VAL A 97 19.46 -20.15 20.48
CA VAL A 97 18.42 -19.12 20.53
C VAL A 97 17.63 -19.16 19.23
N ASP A 98 16.30 -19.24 19.34
CA ASP A 98 15.39 -19.10 18.21
C ASP A 98 14.14 -18.32 18.65
N LEU A 99 14.10 -17.03 18.34
CA LEU A 99 13.05 -16.10 18.76
C LEU A 99 12.17 -15.71 17.58
N ALA A 100 10.85 -15.85 17.71
CA ALA A 100 9.94 -15.35 16.69
C ALA A 100 9.92 -13.81 16.72
N TYR A 101 9.76 -13.16 15.57
CA TYR A 101 9.60 -11.70 15.54
C TYR A 101 8.48 -11.21 16.44
N ALA A 102 7.37 -11.96 16.55
CA ALA A 102 6.24 -11.63 17.41
C ALA A 102 6.64 -11.46 18.88
N ASP A 103 7.55 -12.30 19.38
CA ASP A 103 8.03 -12.27 20.77
C ASP A 103 8.95 -11.06 21.02
N LEU A 104 9.57 -10.54 19.95
CA LEU A 104 10.51 -9.42 19.98
C LEU A 104 9.82 -8.04 19.88
N VAL A 105 8.57 -7.99 19.39
CA VAL A 105 7.88 -6.71 19.09
C VAL A 105 7.81 -5.79 20.31
N ALA A 106 7.51 -6.34 21.50
CA ALA A 106 7.36 -5.55 22.72
C ALA A 106 8.67 -4.82 23.09
N ILE A 107 9.81 -5.49 22.93
CA ILE A 107 11.14 -4.93 23.18
C ILE A 107 11.52 -3.97 22.05
N ALA A 108 11.36 -4.38 20.79
CA ALA A 108 11.71 -3.59 19.61
C ALA A 108 11.04 -2.22 19.59
N ARG A 109 9.78 -2.12 20.04
CA ARG A 109 9.03 -0.85 20.13
C ARG A 109 9.61 0.14 21.14
N ALA A 110 10.37 -0.32 22.12
CA ALA A 110 11.02 0.53 23.12
C ALA A 110 12.44 0.94 22.74
N LEU A 111 12.99 0.33 21.68
CA LEU A 111 14.32 0.63 21.18
C LEU A 111 14.32 1.80 20.19
N PRO A 112 15.43 2.54 20.07
CA PRO A 112 15.62 3.43 18.93
C PRO A 112 15.55 2.64 17.63
N VAL A 113 14.91 3.22 16.62
CA VAL A 113 14.88 2.64 15.27
C VAL A 113 16.31 2.58 14.73
N ALA A 114 16.69 1.44 14.16
CA ALA A 114 18.01 1.27 13.56
C ALA A 114 18.26 2.31 12.44
N SER A 115 19.41 2.98 12.47
CA SER A 115 19.87 3.88 11.41
C SER A 115 20.95 3.23 10.55
N ASP A 116 21.19 3.80 9.36
CA ASP A 116 22.31 3.40 8.48
C ASP A 116 22.32 1.91 8.13
N VAL A 117 21.13 1.32 8.01
CA VAL A 117 20.98 -0.11 7.70
C VAL A 117 21.24 -0.37 6.22
N ALA A 118 22.21 -1.25 5.93
CA ALA A 118 22.51 -1.69 4.58
C ALA A 118 21.40 -2.59 4.02
N LEU A 119 21.06 -2.36 2.75
CA LEU A 119 20.16 -3.21 1.98
C LEU A 119 20.88 -4.46 1.49
N LYS A 120 20.13 -5.55 1.30
CA LYS A 120 20.67 -6.79 0.72
C LYS A 120 21.17 -6.53 -0.72
N PRO A 121 22.33 -7.07 -1.12
CA PRO A 121 22.75 -7.02 -2.51
C PRO A 121 21.84 -7.92 -3.38
N ALA A 122 21.74 -7.61 -4.67
CA ALA A 122 20.82 -8.30 -5.57
C ALA A 122 21.06 -9.82 -5.69
N ASN A 123 22.30 -10.27 -5.49
CA ASN A 123 22.65 -11.70 -5.49
C ASN A 123 22.19 -12.45 -4.22
N GLN A 124 21.64 -11.75 -3.23
CA GLN A 124 21.04 -12.33 -2.02
C GLN A 124 19.53 -12.20 -1.99
N TRP A 125 18.91 -11.68 -3.06
CA TRP A 125 17.47 -11.61 -3.15
C TRP A 125 16.85 -13.00 -3.28
N GLN A 126 15.79 -13.24 -2.53
CA GLN A 126 15.05 -14.51 -2.60
C GLN A 126 13.65 -14.32 -3.19
N TRP A 127 13.07 -13.12 -3.11
CA TRP A 127 11.71 -12.83 -3.56
C TRP A 127 11.67 -11.75 -4.65
N ILE A 128 12.53 -10.73 -4.57
CA ILE A 128 12.62 -9.71 -5.63
C ILE A 128 13.07 -10.39 -6.92
N GLY A 129 12.23 -10.32 -7.97
CA GLY A 129 12.48 -10.98 -9.26
C GLY A 129 12.13 -12.46 -9.32
N HIS A 130 11.69 -13.08 -8.20
CA HIS A 130 11.42 -14.51 -8.09
C HIS A 130 9.98 -14.84 -7.65
N TYR A 131 9.38 -13.99 -6.82
CA TYR A 131 8.02 -14.22 -6.29
C TYR A 131 6.94 -13.79 -7.29
N ASP A 132 6.13 -14.74 -7.74
CA ASP A 132 5.13 -14.57 -8.82
C ASP A 132 3.68 -14.75 -8.35
N GLN A 133 3.46 -15.07 -7.06
CA GLN A 133 2.13 -15.20 -6.48
C GLN A 133 1.54 -13.84 -6.12
N ARG A 134 0.33 -13.58 -6.60
CA ARG A 134 -0.37 -12.32 -6.37
C ARG A 134 -1.03 -12.32 -4.99
N VAL A 135 -0.46 -11.57 -4.04
CA VAL A 135 -1.07 -11.34 -2.71
C VAL A 135 -2.49 -10.74 -2.77
N ASP A 136 -2.84 -10.11 -3.89
CA ASP A 136 -4.16 -9.54 -4.15
C ASP A 136 -5.07 -10.42 -5.04
N ALA A 137 -4.63 -11.63 -5.43
CA ALA A 137 -5.39 -12.48 -6.35
C ALA A 137 -6.66 -13.03 -5.71
N GLN A 138 -6.59 -13.58 -4.49
CA GLN A 138 -7.74 -14.21 -3.86
C GLN A 138 -8.95 -13.27 -3.84
N ALA A 139 -8.76 -12.06 -3.30
CA ALA A 139 -9.82 -11.05 -3.22
C ALA A 139 -10.37 -10.64 -4.60
N LYS A 140 -9.53 -10.64 -5.63
CA LYS A 140 -9.95 -10.33 -7.00
C LYS A 140 -10.67 -11.48 -7.70
N THR A 141 -10.45 -12.72 -7.26
CA THR A 141 -11.07 -13.92 -7.84
C THR A 141 -12.36 -14.32 -7.14
N ASP A 142 -12.52 -14.02 -5.85
CA ASP A 142 -13.71 -14.35 -5.08
C ASP A 142 -14.73 -13.19 -4.96
N GLY A 143 -14.38 -12.02 -5.51
CA GLY A 143 -15.24 -10.83 -5.50
C GLY A 143 -15.22 -10.03 -4.20
N SER A 144 -14.35 -10.36 -3.24
CA SER A 144 -14.24 -9.61 -1.98
C SER A 144 -13.41 -8.32 -2.11
N ALA A 145 -12.66 -8.15 -3.21
CA ALA A 145 -11.93 -6.91 -3.49
C ALA A 145 -12.89 -5.74 -3.67
N ARG A 146 -12.61 -4.63 -2.98
CA ARG A 146 -13.36 -3.37 -3.10
C ARG A 146 -12.65 -2.40 -4.02
N PHE A 147 -13.37 -1.89 -5.00
CA PHE A 147 -12.95 -0.86 -5.95
C PHE A 147 -13.72 0.43 -5.71
N GLY A 148 -13.33 1.51 -6.39
CA GLY A 148 -13.96 2.83 -6.23
C GLY A 148 -15.47 2.82 -6.54
N MET A 149 -15.92 1.96 -7.46
CA MET A 149 -17.34 1.81 -7.79
C MET A 149 -18.14 1.08 -6.71
N ASP A 150 -17.47 0.30 -5.85
CA ASP A 150 -18.09 -0.39 -4.71
C ASP A 150 -18.20 0.51 -3.47
N ALA A 151 -17.79 1.78 -3.57
CA ALA A 151 -17.95 2.75 -2.51
C ALA A 151 -19.42 3.21 -2.46
N SER A 152 -20.11 2.86 -1.39
CA SER A 152 -21.47 3.33 -1.09
C SER A 152 -21.55 3.78 0.37
N PRO A 153 -21.06 4.99 0.71
CA PRO A 153 -21.24 5.57 2.04
C PRO A 153 -22.73 5.82 2.34
N ASP A 154 -23.11 5.73 3.62
CA ASP A 154 -24.47 6.04 4.04
C ASP A 154 -24.87 7.46 3.63
N GLY A 155 -26.03 7.58 2.97
CA GLY A 155 -26.56 8.85 2.48
C GLY A 155 -25.85 9.41 1.23
N CYS A 156 -24.97 8.63 0.59
CA CYS A 156 -24.35 9.03 -0.67
C CYS A 156 -25.38 9.10 -1.80
N LEU A 157 -25.39 10.23 -2.52
CA LEU A 157 -26.22 10.44 -3.71
C LEU A 157 -25.45 10.00 -4.97
N THR A 158 -26.18 9.56 -5.98
CA THR A 158 -25.64 9.22 -7.30
C THR A 158 -25.79 10.41 -8.23
N ALA A 159 -24.68 10.81 -8.86
CA ALA A 159 -24.68 11.83 -9.91
C ALA A 159 -24.51 11.20 -11.29
N VAL A 160 -25.39 11.53 -12.24
CA VAL A 160 -25.24 11.19 -13.65
C VAL A 160 -24.97 12.48 -14.43
N LEU A 161 -24.02 12.43 -15.37
CA LEU A 161 -23.58 13.60 -16.12
C LEU A 161 -24.08 13.54 -17.58
N LEU A 162 -24.93 14.48 -17.96
CA LEU A 162 -25.28 14.74 -19.36
C LEU A 162 -24.17 15.56 -20.00
N ARG A 163 -23.41 14.94 -20.90
CA ARG A 163 -22.25 15.57 -21.58
C ARG A 163 -22.63 16.12 -22.95
N CYS A 164 -21.94 17.19 -23.36
CA CYS A 164 -22.02 17.68 -24.73
C CYS A 164 -21.53 16.59 -25.70
N PRO A 165 -22.25 16.27 -26.79
CA PRO A 165 -21.81 15.27 -27.76
C PRO A 165 -20.69 15.78 -28.66
N TRP A 166 -20.36 17.07 -28.60
CA TRP A 166 -19.32 17.71 -29.40
C TRP A 166 -18.07 17.97 -28.57
N PHE A 167 -16.90 17.72 -29.18
CA PHE A 167 -15.62 18.07 -28.57
C PHE A 167 -15.54 19.56 -28.24
N ASP A 168 -14.95 19.87 -27.09
CA ASP A 168 -14.74 21.24 -26.55
C ASP A 168 -16.01 22.08 -26.40
N GLY A 169 -17.20 21.47 -26.52
CA GLY A 169 -18.46 22.17 -26.31
C GLY A 169 -18.67 22.51 -24.84
N ALA A 170 -18.97 23.78 -24.56
CA ALA A 170 -19.33 24.28 -23.24
C ALA A 170 -20.85 24.47 -23.10
N ILE A 171 -21.34 24.44 -21.86
CA ILE A 171 -22.74 24.75 -21.57
C ILE A 171 -22.93 26.26 -21.64
N GLU A 172 -23.81 26.70 -22.54
CA GLU A 172 -24.31 28.08 -22.53
C GLU A 172 -25.52 28.22 -21.61
N SER A 173 -26.47 27.28 -21.70
CA SER A 173 -27.67 27.23 -20.86
C SER A 173 -28.25 25.82 -20.81
N PHE A 174 -29.11 25.55 -19.82
CA PHE A 174 -29.89 24.31 -19.70
C PHE A 174 -31.23 24.61 -19.01
N ASN A 175 -32.24 23.76 -19.25
CA ASN A 175 -33.49 23.75 -18.49
C ASN A 175 -33.55 22.47 -17.63
N ALA A 176 -33.71 22.62 -16.32
CA ALA A 176 -33.77 21.52 -15.36
C ALA A 176 -35.17 21.19 -14.83
N GLU A 177 -36.20 21.95 -15.20
CA GLU A 177 -37.55 21.86 -14.62
C GLU A 177 -38.10 20.43 -14.63
N GLN A 178 -38.13 19.79 -15.80
CA GLN A 178 -38.64 18.41 -15.93
C GLN A 178 -37.80 17.37 -15.17
N ALA A 179 -36.49 17.59 -15.04
CA ALA A 179 -35.62 16.67 -14.33
C ALA A 179 -35.84 16.74 -12.82
N LEU A 180 -36.07 17.95 -12.29
CA LEU A 180 -36.35 18.18 -10.87
C LEU A 180 -37.71 17.63 -10.42
N GLU A 181 -38.65 17.46 -11.35
CA GLU A 181 -39.94 16.82 -11.07
C GLU A 181 -39.85 15.29 -10.90
N HIS A 182 -38.73 14.68 -11.30
CA HIS A 182 -38.59 13.23 -11.25
C HIS A 182 -38.34 12.76 -9.80
N PRO A 183 -39.06 11.72 -9.30
CA PRO A 183 -38.85 11.21 -7.95
C PRO A 183 -37.39 10.82 -7.69
N GLY A 184 -36.87 11.25 -6.54
CA GLY A 184 -35.50 11.00 -6.10
C GLY A 184 -34.49 12.05 -6.52
N VAL A 185 -34.76 12.86 -7.55
CA VAL A 185 -33.84 13.94 -7.95
C VAL A 185 -33.84 15.03 -6.91
N VAL A 186 -32.65 15.37 -6.39
CA VAL A 186 -32.47 16.41 -5.37
C VAL A 186 -31.73 17.64 -5.88
N ALA A 187 -30.98 17.52 -6.98
CA ALA A 187 -30.29 18.66 -7.59
C ALA A 187 -30.00 18.43 -9.09
N VAL A 188 -30.00 19.53 -9.84
CA VAL A 188 -29.53 19.58 -11.23
C VAL A 188 -28.70 20.85 -11.43
N PHE A 189 -27.45 20.72 -11.88
CA PHE A 189 -26.56 21.87 -12.05
C PHE A 189 -25.51 21.65 -13.14
N ALA A 190 -25.01 22.75 -13.71
CA ALA A 190 -23.90 22.71 -14.66
C ALA A 190 -22.56 22.46 -13.95
N THR A 191 -21.69 21.72 -14.62
CA THR A 191 -20.28 21.51 -14.28
C THR A 191 -19.42 21.91 -15.49
N GLU A 192 -18.10 21.97 -15.33
CA GLU A 192 -17.16 22.18 -16.45
C GLU A 192 -17.35 21.15 -17.59
N HIS A 193 -17.87 19.97 -17.28
CA HIS A 193 -17.91 18.84 -18.20
C HIS A 193 -19.33 18.37 -18.58
N GLY A 194 -20.38 19.11 -18.23
CA GLY A 194 -21.77 18.72 -18.49
C GLY A 194 -22.76 19.11 -17.40
N VAL A 195 -24.03 18.74 -17.58
CA VAL A 195 -25.10 18.97 -16.59
C VAL A 195 -25.20 17.74 -15.70
N ALA A 196 -24.96 17.91 -14.40
CA ALA A 196 -25.11 16.85 -13.40
C ALA A 196 -26.56 16.78 -12.93
N VAL A 197 -27.12 15.57 -12.89
CA VAL A 197 -28.40 15.24 -12.24
C VAL A 197 -28.07 14.35 -11.06
N VAL A 198 -28.50 14.74 -9.87
CA VAL A 198 -28.15 14.09 -8.60
C VAL A 198 -29.40 13.54 -7.93
N ALA A 199 -29.38 12.25 -7.56
CA ALA A 199 -30.48 11.53 -6.92
C ALA A 199 -29.99 10.55 -5.86
#